data_AF-A0A226DBS7-F1
#
_entry.id   AF-A0A226DBS7-F1
#
_cell.length_a   1.000
_cell.length_b   1.000
_cell.length_c   1.000
_cell.angle_alpha   90.00
_cell.angle_beta   90.00
_cell.angle_gamma   90.00
#
_symmetry.space_group_name_H-M   'P 1'
#
loop_
_entity.id
_entity.type
_entity.pdbx_description
1 polymer ?
#
loop_
_entity_poly.entity_id
_entity_poly.type
_entity_poly.pdbx_seq_one_letter_code
_entity_poly.pdbx_strand_id
1 'polypeptide(L)'
;MIGEILTSYSATHFYYTDKYFCTYYTWDRVNKRVVNSKKGHVRGVRCTAVLHFAYVAAQFCAIAVNSSHPLMERWTGALIALTYLFELGFRAEWNADPRVLELVNGVLQSYRRHQDGNENLPPKQKTTWRLLSTLCSVTSSGYLLYPIALGTLLVFIPCQFPFLESFFLPNDLCTFSPNHLSDCKSLYLIVARLTLIVADAFILGHVYAIGVTYILVVLLTGILFLWENSCCTFTQKNADLNSYRRLQVLESVLNSCTRHRIFPIVALGFPTVQILDVFLLIRYHEGMNYSLLFMLIVQYSQCFVCSSMLFIFAGKVYTNSVTWLGKRKRVVAKMERGGSNVERKVERKFLRSLAPLKLWFGSNFMDTLTPLVIEQFCILQTINLLLLQ
;
A
#
# COMPACT_ATOMS: atom_id res chain seq x y z
N MET A 1 21.38 5.44 4.55
CA MET A 1 20.30 5.56 5.56
C MET A 1 18.96 5.00 5.08
N ILE A 2 18.32 5.53 4.01
CA ILE A 2 17.02 5.02 3.51
C ILE A 2 17.11 3.53 3.15
N GLY A 3 18.17 3.18 2.43
CA GLY A 3 18.44 1.82 2.04
C GLY A 3 18.53 0.84 3.21
N GLU A 4 19.08 1.28 4.34
CA GLU A 4 19.19 0.47 5.54
C GLU A 4 17.83 0.28 6.21
N ILE A 5 17.05 1.36 6.34
CA ILE A 5 15.67 1.31 6.84
C ILE A 5 14.83 0.39 5.97
N LEU A 6 14.86 0.57 4.64
CA LEU A 6 14.10 -0.24 3.69
C LEU A 6 14.58 -1.68 3.63
N THR A 7 15.88 -1.94 3.72
CA THR A 7 16.43 -3.31 3.72
C THR A 7 16.06 -4.04 5.01
N SER A 8 16.24 -3.38 6.16
CA SER A 8 15.88 -3.94 7.47
C SER A 8 14.37 -4.20 7.56
N TYR A 9 13.56 -3.24 7.12
CA TYR A 9 12.12 -3.35 7.04
C TYR A 9 11.70 -4.47 6.08
N SER A 10 12.23 -4.50 4.86
CA SER A 10 11.89 -5.53 3.85
C SER A 10 12.26 -6.93 4.34
N ALA A 11 13.42 -7.10 4.98
CA ALA A 11 13.83 -8.39 5.52
C ALA A 11 12.85 -8.89 6.60
N THR A 12 12.44 -8.00 7.50
CA THR A 12 11.46 -8.30 8.55
C THR A 12 10.09 -8.60 7.95
N HIS A 13 9.65 -7.77 7.01
CA HIS A 13 8.39 -7.90 6.29
C HIS A 13 8.28 -9.24 5.57
N PHE A 14 9.24 -9.56 4.69
CA PHE A 14 9.23 -10.80 3.92
C PHE A 14 9.41 -12.05 4.79
N TYR A 15 10.02 -11.92 5.97
CA TYR A 15 10.04 -13.01 6.94
C TYR A 15 8.62 -13.33 7.47
N TYR A 16 7.84 -12.31 7.81
CA TYR A 16 6.45 -12.51 8.24
C TYR A 16 5.57 -13.02 7.10
N THR A 17 5.69 -12.44 5.90
CA THR A 17 4.88 -12.88 4.76
C THR A 17 5.19 -14.30 4.31
N ASP A 18 6.45 -14.74 4.42
CA ASP A 18 6.84 -16.14 4.16
C ASP A 18 6.25 -17.09 5.22
N LYS A 19 6.31 -16.70 6.50
CA LYS A 19 5.75 -17.53 7.59
C LYS A 19 4.24 -17.78 7.44
N TYR A 20 3.50 -16.81 6.91
CA TYR A 20 2.04 -16.86 6.81
C TYR A 20 1.49 -17.13 5.41
N PHE A 21 2.34 -17.50 4.45
CA PHE A 21 1.93 -17.74 3.06
C PHE A 21 1.16 -16.55 2.44
N CYS A 22 1.62 -15.32 2.71
CA CYS A 22 0.96 -14.11 2.22
C CYS A 22 1.30 -13.81 0.76
N THR A 23 2.51 -14.13 0.32
CA THR A 23 3.03 -13.66 -0.98
C THR A 23 3.83 -14.74 -1.71
N TYR A 24 4.04 -14.58 -3.01
CA TYR A 24 4.89 -15.49 -3.81
C TYR A 24 6.39 -15.22 -3.69
N TYR A 25 6.77 -14.42 -2.70
CA TYR A 25 8.13 -13.92 -2.50
C TYR A 25 8.67 -14.35 -1.14
N THR A 26 9.96 -14.69 -1.10
CA THR A 26 10.68 -15.04 0.14
C THR A 26 11.96 -14.23 0.26
N TRP A 27 12.39 -13.97 1.49
CA TRP A 27 13.66 -13.31 1.77
C TRP A 27 14.82 -14.31 1.79
N ASP A 28 15.76 -14.16 0.86
CA ASP A 28 17.03 -14.87 0.86
C ASP A 28 18.01 -14.17 1.81
N ARG A 29 18.14 -14.71 3.02
CA ARG A 29 19.02 -14.18 4.08
C ARG A 29 20.50 -14.14 3.67
N VAL A 30 20.95 -15.08 2.83
CA VAL A 30 22.35 -15.21 2.43
C VAL A 30 22.71 -14.11 1.44
N ASN A 31 21.89 -13.96 0.39
CA ASN A 31 22.14 -12.97 -0.65
C ASN A 31 21.55 -11.59 -0.32
N LYS A 32 20.78 -11.49 0.78
CA LYS A 32 20.02 -10.31 1.21
C LYS A 32 19.15 -9.77 0.06
N ARG A 33 18.38 -10.64 -0.58
CA ARG A 33 17.53 -10.31 -1.73
C ARG A 33 16.20 -11.04 -1.65
N VAL A 34 15.21 -10.56 -2.37
CA VAL A 34 13.92 -11.24 -2.51
C VAL A 34 14.05 -12.28 -3.62
N VAL A 35 13.55 -13.49 -3.39
CA VAL A 35 13.52 -14.60 -4.38
C VAL A 35 12.12 -15.21 -4.45
N ASN A 36 11.84 -15.93 -5.54
CA ASN A 36 10.57 -16.64 -5.69
C ASN A 36 10.41 -17.71 -4.60
N SER A 37 9.21 -17.84 -4.06
CA SER A 37 8.88 -18.88 -3.09
C SER A 37 8.97 -20.29 -3.69
N LYS A 38 9.22 -21.29 -2.84
CA LYS A 38 9.23 -22.71 -3.23
C LYS A 38 7.85 -23.17 -3.71
N LYS A 39 7.79 -24.18 -4.59
CA LYS A 39 6.52 -24.71 -5.16
C LYS A 39 5.44 -25.06 -4.12
N GLY A 40 5.83 -25.64 -2.98
CA GLY A 40 4.90 -25.95 -1.89
C GLY A 40 4.28 -24.69 -1.27
N HIS A 41 5.10 -23.66 -1.04
CA HIS A 41 4.65 -22.37 -0.54
C HIS A 41 3.68 -21.69 -1.52
N VAL A 42 3.99 -21.72 -2.83
CA VAL A 42 3.10 -21.18 -3.87
C VAL A 42 1.70 -21.82 -3.84
N ARG A 43 1.61 -23.13 -3.58
CA ARG A 43 0.31 -23.81 -3.40
C ARG A 43 -0.43 -23.26 -2.17
N GLY A 44 0.27 -23.07 -1.05
CA GLY A 44 -0.30 -22.46 0.16
C GLY A 44 -0.85 -21.06 -0.06
N VAL A 45 -0.11 -20.20 -0.78
CA VAL A 45 -0.54 -18.85 -1.15
C VAL A 45 -1.82 -18.88 -2.00
N ARG A 46 -1.94 -19.84 -2.94
CA ARG A 46 -3.15 -20.00 -3.76
C ARG A 46 -4.34 -20.50 -2.97
N CYS A 47 -4.15 -21.50 -2.10
CA CYS A 47 -5.22 -21.99 -1.22
C CYS A 47 -5.77 -20.87 -0.34
N THR A 48 -4.89 -20.10 0.29
CA THR A 48 -5.31 -18.96 1.12
C THR A 48 -5.94 -17.83 0.30
N ALA A 49 -5.58 -17.66 -0.99
CA ALA A 49 -6.25 -16.72 -1.88
C ALA A 49 -7.71 -17.12 -2.16
N VAL A 50 -7.95 -18.40 -2.45
CA VAL A 50 -9.29 -18.94 -2.67
C VAL A 50 -10.13 -18.82 -1.41
N LEU A 51 -9.56 -19.10 -0.23
CA LEU A 51 -10.24 -18.92 1.06
C LEU A 51 -10.60 -17.46 1.31
N HIS A 52 -9.69 -16.52 1.03
CA HIS A 52 -9.99 -15.08 1.16
C HIS A 52 -11.09 -14.64 0.20
N PHE A 53 -11.07 -15.13 -1.05
CA PHE A 53 -12.14 -14.85 -2.00
C PHE A 53 -13.50 -15.34 -1.49
N ALA A 54 -13.56 -16.58 -0.99
CA ALA A 54 -14.78 -17.14 -0.42
C ALA A 54 -15.25 -16.34 0.80
N TYR A 55 -14.33 -15.92 1.67
CA TYR A 55 -14.64 -15.09 2.84
C TYR A 55 -15.21 -13.72 2.44
N VAL A 56 -14.58 -13.00 1.52
CA VAL A 56 -15.07 -11.71 1.03
C VAL A 56 -16.43 -11.85 0.34
N ALA A 57 -16.62 -12.91 -0.46
CA ALA A 57 -17.92 -13.20 -1.07
C ALA A 57 -19.01 -13.43 0.00
N ALA A 58 -18.70 -14.21 1.04
CA ALA A 58 -19.61 -14.43 2.17
C ALA A 58 -19.97 -13.11 2.87
N GLN A 59 -19.00 -12.21 3.10
CA GLN A 59 -19.24 -10.87 3.66
C GLN A 59 -20.24 -10.07 2.83
N PHE A 60 -20.03 -9.94 1.52
CA PHE A 60 -20.96 -9.23 0.64
C PHE A 60 -22.34 -9.89 0.58
N CYS A 61 -22.40 -11.22 0.55
CA CYS A 61 -23.67 -11.95 0.61
C CYS A 61 -24.43 -11.65 1.91
N ALA A 62 -23.76 -11.67 3.06
CA ALA A 62 -24.42 -11.35 4.32
C ALA A 62 -24.83 -9.87 4.40
N ILE A 63 -24.05 -8.95 3.80
CA ILE A 63 -24.41 -7.51 3.76
C ILE A 63 -25.70 -7.32 2.95
N ALA A 64 -25.84 -8.08 1.87
CA ALA A 64 -26.99 -8.03 0.97
C ALA A 64 -28.25 -8.67 1.58
N VAL A 65 -28.10 -9.81 2.27
CA VAL A 65 -29.23 -10.57 2.83
C VAL A 65 -29.73 -10.00 4.15
N ASN A 66 -28.84 -9.53 5.03
CA ASN A 66 -29.22 -9.11 6.38
C ASN A 66 -29.56 -7.61 6.43
N SER A 67 -30.71 -7.24 5.87
CA SER A 67 -31.23 -5.86 5.89
C SER A 67 -31.68 -5.38 7.28
N SER A 68 -31.82 -6.30 8.25
CA SER A 68 -32.29 -6.03 9.61
C SER A 68 -31.25 -5.36 10.52
N HIS A 69 -29.96 -5.37 10.17
CA HIS A 69 -28.94 -4.74 11.00
C HIS A 69 -29.08 -3.21 11.00
N PRO A 70 -28.74 -2.55 12.14
CA PRO A 70 -28.60 -1.10 12.21
C PRO A 70 -27.74 -0.56 11.06
N LEU A 71 -28.12 0.61 10.53
CA LEU A 71 -27.44 1.23 9.39
C LEU A 71 -25.93 1.40 9.63
N MET A 72 -25.54 1.74 10.86
CA MET A 72 -24.13 1.86 11.28
C MET A 72 -23.35 0.56 11.10
N GLU A 73 -23.90 -0.58 11.54
CA GLU A 73 -23.25 -1.89 11.43
C GLU A 73 -23.08 -2.28 9.96
N ARG A 74 -24.08 -1.97 9.12
CA ARG A 74 -24.02 -2.25 7.67
C ARG A 74 -22.93 -1.43 6.99
N TRP A 75 -22.80 -0.14 7.31
CA TRP A 75 -21.73 0.70 6.76
C TRP A 75 -20.34 0.28 7.26
N THR A 76 -20.22 -0.06 8.54
CA THR A 76 -18.97 -0.57 9.12
C THR A 76 -18.57 -1.89 8.44
N GLY A 77 -19.53 -2.81 8.27
CA GLY A 77 -19.33 -4.05 7.55
C GLY A 77 -18.95 -3.84 6.08
N ALA A 78 -19.60 -2.90 5.40
CA ALA A 78 -19.27 -2.56 4.02
C ALA A 78 -17.85 -1.98 3.88
N LEU A 79 -17.43 -1.10 4.79
CA LEU A 79 -16.07 -0.57 4.82
C LEU A 79 -15.02 -1.69 4.99
N ILE A 80 -15.25 -2.60 5.95
CA ILE A 80 -14.35 -3.73 6.19
C ILE A 80 -14.30 -4.65 4.96
N ALA A 81 -15.46 -5.03 4.41
CA ALA A 81 -15.54 -5.90 3.23
C ALA A 81 -14.89 -5.25 1.99
N LEU A 82 -15.06 -3.95 1.78
CA LEU A 82 -14.39 -3.21 0.70
C LEU A 82 -12.87 -3.18 0.88
N THR A 83 -12.39 -2.99 2.11
CA THR A 83 -10.95 -3.05 2.40
C THR A 83 -10.39 -4.42 2.02
N TYR A 84 -11.07 -5.50 2.42
CA TYR A 84 -10.66 -6.86 2.07
C TYR A 84 -10.74 -7.13 0.56
N LEU A 85 -11.73 -6.54 -0.14
CA LEU A 85 -11.87 -6.64 -1.59
C LEU A 85 -10.70 -5.97 -2.33
N PHE A 86 -10.27 -4.79 -1.92
CA PHE A 86 -9.12 -4.11 -2.54
C PHE A 86 -7.84 -4.94 -2.36
N GLU A 87 -7.66 -5.51 -1.17
CA GLU A 87 -6.51 -6.36 -0.84
C GLU A 87 -6.52 -7.69 -1.63
N LEU A 88 -7.71 -8.27 -1.82
CA LEU A 88 -7.91 -9.40 -2.71
C LEU A 88 -7.55 -9.05 -4.17
N GLY A 89 -7.77 -7.80 -4.58
CA GLY A 89 -7.33 -7.27 -5.87
C GLY A 89 -5.82 -7.35 -6.06
N PHE A 90 -5.01 -7.03 -5.04
CA PHE A 90 -3.56 -7.23 -5.12
C PHE A 90 -3.18 -8.70 -5.25
N ARG A 91 -4.01 -9.57 -4.68
CA ARG A 91 -3.87 -11.02 -4.69
C ARG A 91 -4.37 -11.69 -5.97
N ALA A 92 -4.92 -10.95 -6.93
CA ALA A 92 -5.34 -11.47 -8.23
C ALA A 92 -4.16 -12.03 -9.08
N GLU A 93 -2.94 -12.01 -8.53
CA GLU A 93 -1.75 -12.66 -9.08
C GLU A 93 -1.79 -14.19 -8.87
N TRP A 94 -1.70 -14.96 -9.96
CA TRP A 94 -1.65 -16.43 -9.86
C TRP A 94 -0.23 -17.01 -9.79
N ASN A 95 0.77 -16.22 -10.22
CA ASN A 95 2.19 -16.58 -10.28
C ASN A 95 3.04 -15.35 -9.96
N ALA A 96 4.16 -15.56 -9.25
CA ALA A 96 5.14 -14.51 -8.98
C ALA A 96 5.50 -13.70 -10.23
N ASP A 97 5.31 -12.39 -10.18
CA ASP A 97 5.71 -11.46 -11.22
C ASP A 97 7.22 -11.23 -11.14
N PRO A 98 8.00 -11.66 -12.15
CA PRO A 98 9.45 -11.46 -12.14
C PRO A 98 9.84 -9.98 -12.14
N ARG A 99 8.97 -9.08 -12.62
CA ARG A 99 9.24 -7.63 -12.69
C ARG A 99 9.21 -7.00 -11.30
N VAL A 100 8.28 -7.44 -10.45
CA VAL A 100 8.22 -7.02 -9.05
C VAL A 100 9.51 -7.42 -8.33
N LEU A 101 9.97 -8.66 -8.57
CA LEU A 101 11.23 -9.17 -8.02
C LEU A 101 12.43 -8.33 -8.48
N GLU A 102 12.51 -8.04 -9.77
CA GLU A 102 13.58 -7.23 -10.38
C GLU A 102 13.59 -5.80 -9.82
N LEU A 103 12.42 -5.18 -9.70
CA LEU A 103 12.27 -3.83 -9.13
C LEU A 103 12.76 -3.79 -7.68
N VAL A 104 12.21 -4.66 -6.82
CA VAL A 104 12.56 -4.66 -5.39
C VAL A 104 14.04 -4.98 -5.18
N ASN A 105 14.58 -5.98 -5.89
CA ASN A 105 16.00 -6.30 -5.81
C ASN A 105 16.90 -5.20 -6.38
N GLY A 106 16.49 -4.55 -7.46
CA GLY A 106 17.20 -3.42 -8.04
C GLY A 106 17.32 -2.26 -7.04
N VAL A 107 16.23 -1.95 -6.34
CA VAL A 107 16.21 -0.95 -5.26
C VAL A 107 17.17 -1.35 -4.14
N LEU A 108 17.04 -2.57 -3.59
CA LEU A 108 17.86 -3.06 -2.48
C LEU A 108 19.36 -3.11 -2.84
N GLN A 109 19.69 -3.54 -4.06
CA GLN A 109 21.08 -3.64 -4.53
C GLN A 109 21.68 -2.24 -4.76
N SER A 110 20.90 -1.29 -5.28
CA SER A 110 21.37 0.09 -5.46
C SER A 110 21.72 0.73 -4.12
N TYR A 111 20.89 0.51 -3.11
CA TYR A 111 21.15 1.02 -1.77
C TYR A 111 22.38 0.40 -1.11
N ARG A 112 22.61 -0.90 -1.29
CA ARG A 112 23.82 -1.56 -0.78
C ARG A 112 25.09 -0.95 -1.38
N ARG A 113 25.10 -0.72 -2.69
CA ARG A 113 26.24 -0.09 -3.38
C ARG A 113 26.55 1.30 -2.83
N HIS A 114 25.53 2.10 -2.52
CA HIS A 114 25.70 3.41 -1.89
C HIS A 114 26.14 3.35 -0.42
N GLN A 115 25.94 2.22 0.26
CA GLN A 115 26.43 2.05 1.63
C GLN A 115 27.91 1.69 1.65
N ASP A 116 28.37 0.89 0.68
CA ASP A 116 29.78 0.48 0.58
C ASP A 116 30.67 1.58 -0.01
N GLY A 117 30.13 2.40 -0.92
CA GLY A 117 30.79 3.60 -1.41
C GLY A 117 30.56 4.76 -0.44
N ASN A 118 31.62 5.33 0.14
CA ASN A 118 31.59 6.44 1.10
C ASN A 118 31.15 7.79 0.46
N GLU A 119 30.08 7.77 -0.34
CA GLU A 119 29.52 8.94 -1.01
C GLU A 119 28.65 9.73 -0.03
N ASN A 120 29.04 10.98 0.22
CA ASN A 120 28.29 11.90 1.04
C ASN A 120 26.91 12.17 0.44
N LEU A 121 25.85 11.59 1.04
CA LEU A 121 24.47 11.87 0.64
C LEU A 121 24.14 13.37 0.80
N PRO A 122 23.34 13.95 -0.11
CA PRO A 122 22.98 15.36 -0.04
C PRO A 122 22.15 15.67 1.23
N PRO A 123 22.50 16.72 2.00
CA PRO A 123 21.90 17.01 3.32
C PRO A 123 20.42 17.42 3.30
N LYS A 124 19.80 17.63 2.12
CA LYS A 124 18.48 18.28 1.98
C LYS A 124 17.25 17.38 2.15
N GLN A 125 17.38 16.08 2.41
CA GLN A 125 16.23 15.16 2.43
C GLN A 125 15.82 14.65 3.84
N LYS A 126 16.35 15.23 4.91
CA LYS A 126 16.16 14.76 6.30
C LYS A 126 14.68 14.60 6.72
N THR A 127 13.78 15.50 6.33
CA THR A 127 12.36 15.44 6.73
C THR A 127 11.61 14.29 6.08
N THR A 128 11.79 14.07 4.78
CA THR A 128 11.17 12.95 4.06
C THR A 128 11.56 11.61 4.67
N TRP A 129 12.82 11.48 5.10
CA TRP A 129 13.33 10.26 5.71
C TRP A 129 12.75 9.98 7.07
N ARG A 130 12.55 11.01 7.88
CA ARG A 130 11.83 10.86 9.14
C ARG A 130 10.40 10.38 8.89
N LEU A 131 9.69 11.00 7.95
CA LEU A 131 8.32 10.60 7.62
C LEU A 131 8.24 9.14 7.13
N LEU A 132 9.13 8.75 6.21
CA LEU A 132 9.19 7.36 5.72
C LEU A 132 9.55 6.37 6.83
N SER A 133 10.53 6.70 7.68
CA SER A 133 10.91 5.87 8.81
C SER A 133 9.75 5.70 9.79
N THR A 134 9.03 6.78 10.09
CA THR A 134 7.83 6.73 10.93
C THR A 134 6.76 5.87 10.28
N LEU A 135 6.51 6.03 8.98
CA LEU A 135 5.54 5.21 8.26
C LEU A 135 5.89 3.72 8.29
N CYS A 136 7.15 3.36 8.01
CA CYS A 136 7.62 1.97 8.10
C CYS A 136 7.50 1.42 9.53
N SER A 137 7.79 2.25 10.55
CA SER A 137 7.68 1.84 11.96
C SER A 137 6.23 1.61 12.38
N VAL A 138 5.33 2.54 12.05
CA VAL A 138 3.88 2.42 12.31
C VAL A 138 3.31 1.20 11.60
N THR A 139 3.69 1.00 10.32
CA THR A 139 3.24 -0.17 9.57
C THR A 139 3.77 -1.47 10.18
N SER A 140 5.05 -1.49 10.60
CA SER A 140 5.62 -2.65 11.27
C SER A 140 4.90 -2.98 12.58
N SER A 141 4.47 -1.96 13.35
CA SER A 141 3.66 -2.19 14.54
C SER A 141 2.23 -2.65 14.22
N GLY A 142 1.70 -2.27 13.04
CA GLY A 142 0.38 -2.66 12.57
C GLY A 142 0.17 -4.18 12.51
N TYR A 143 1.23 -4.95 12.22
CA TYR A 143 1.18 -6.42 12.22
C TYR A 143 0.66 -7.03 13.52
N LEU A 144 0.95 -6.38 14.64
CA LEU A 144 0.52 -6.83 15.96
C LEU A 144 -0.70 -6.04 16.42
N LEU A 145 -0.71 -4.73 16.19
CA LEU A 145 -1.74 -3.83 16.71
C LEU A 145 -3.12 -4.12 16.11
N TYR A 146 -3.23 -4.35 14.79
CA TYR A 146 -4.51 -4.58 14.14
C TYR A 146 -5.18 -5.90 14.59
N PRO A 147 -4.49 -7.06 14.60
CA PRO A 147 -5.08 -8.30 15.11
C PRO A 147 -5.49 -8.22 16.59
N ILE A 148 -4.70 -7.55 17.44
CA ILE A 148 -5.05 -7.36 18.85
C ILE A 148 -6.27 -6.45 19.01
N ALA A 149 -6.32 -5.33 18.28
CA ALA A 149 -7.46 -4.42 18.33
C ALA A 149 -8.74 -5.10 17.84
N LEU A 150 -8.66 -5.90 16.77
CA LEU A 150 -9.77 -6.71 16.28
C LEU A 150 -10.19 -7.77 17.30
N GLY A 151 -9.24 -8.52 17.86
CA GLY A 151 -9.54 -9.53 18.87
C GLY A 151 -10.22 -8.92 20.10
N THR A 152 -9.75 -7.76 20.54
CA THR A 152 -10.37 -6.98 21.62
C THR A 152 -11.79 -6.58 21.26
N LEU A 153 -12.01 -6.05 20.04
CA LEU A 153 -13.33 -5.69 19.55
C LEU A 153 -14.29 -6.89 19.58
N LEU A 154 -13.88 -8.06 19.09
CA LEU A 154 -14.73 -9.26 19.01
C LEU A 154 -14.99 -9.92 20.38
N VAL A 155 -14.08 -9.73 21.34
CA VAL A 155 -14.32 -10.14 22.73
C VAL A 155 -15.44 -9.31 23.35
N PHE A 156 -15.41 -7.98 23.17
CA PHE A 156 -16.40 -7.07 23.75
C PHE A 156 -17.72 -7.02 22.98
N ILE A 157 -17.67 -7.20 21.66
CA ILE A 157 -18.82 -7.16 20.77
C ILE A 157 -18.89 -8.48 19.98
N PRO A 158 -19.40 -9.54 20.61
CA PRO A 158 -19.67 -10.80 19.92
C PRO A 158 -20.48 -10.58 18.64
N CYS A 159 -20.21 -11.41 17.63
CA CYS A 159 -20.98 -11.43 16.38
C CYS A 159 -20.99 -10.10 15.64
N GLN A 160 -19.98 -9.25 15.85
CA GLN A 160 -19.83 -8.01 15.10
C GLN A 160 -19.79 -8.33 13.60
N PHE A 161 -20.64 -7.66 12.85
CA PHE A 161 -20.71 -7.79 11.41
C PHE A 161 -19.51 -7.07 10.74
N PRO A 162 -18.77 -7.68 9.80
CA PRO A 162 -19.04 -8.88 8.99
C PRO A 162 -18.03 -10.01 9.29
N PHE A 163 -17.74 -10.27 10.57
CA PHE A 163 -16.72 -11.24 10.99
C PHE A 163 -17.26 -12.67 11.09
N LEU A 164 -16.39 -13.68 11.19
CA LEU A 164 -16.77 -15.10 11.16
C LEU A 164 -17.82 -15.46 12.21
N GLU A 165 -17.75 -14.85 13.39
CA GLU A 165 -18.74 -15.07 14.45
C GLU A 165 -20.18 -14.81 13.97
N SER A 166 -20.41 -13.78 13.16
CA SER A 166 -21.74 -13.43 12.66
C SER A 166 -22.34 -14.45 11.68
N PHE A 167 -21.52 -15.32 11.08
CA PHE A 167 -21.98 -16.36 10.14
C PHE A 167 -22.24 -17.70 10.82
N PHE A 168 -21.42 -18.05 11.81
CA PHE A 168 -21.40 -19.38 12.40
C PHE A 168 -22.13 -19.47 13.74
N LEU A 169 -22.21 -18.38 14.50
CA LEU A 169 -22.95 -18.37 15.76
C LEU A 169 -24.41 -17.95 15.52
N PRO A 170 -25.39 -18.68 16.09
CA PRO A 170 -26.76 -18.23 16.10
C PRO A 170 -26.94 -17.00 17.00
N ASN A 171 -27.91 -16.14 16.65
CA ASN A 171 -28.11 -14.81 17.24
C ASN A 171 -28.37 -14.82 18.76
N ASP A 172 -28.92 -15.91 19.28
CA ASP A 172 -29.16 -16.10 20.72
C ASP A 172 -27.84 -16.17 21.53
N LEU A 173 -26.77 -16.66 20.90
CA LEU A 173 -25.45 -16.81 21.54
C LEU A 173 -24.59 -15.54 21.47
N CYS A 174 -25.07 -14.50 20.79
CA CYS A 174 -24.39 -13.21 20.68
C CYS A 174 -24.57 -12.33 21.92
N THR A 175 -25.44 -12.70 22.87
CA THR A 175 -25.56 -11.99 24.15
C THR A 175 -24.86 -12.77 25.25
N PHE A 176 -23.76 -12.22 25.78
CA PHE A 176 -23.06 -12.85 26.89
C PHE A 176 -23.90 -12.71 28.17
N SER A 177 -24.59 -13.77 28.58
CA SER A 177 -25.24 -13.84 29.89
C SER A 177 -24.30 -14.53 30.89
N PRO A 178 -23.84 -13.84 31.95
CA PRO A 178 -22.92 -14.40 32.95
C PRO A 178 -23.45 -15.66 33.64
N ASN A 179 -24.77 -15.85 33.64
CA ASN A 179 -25.43 -16.95 34.33
C ASN A 179 -25.25 -18.31 33.62
N HIS A 180 -24.73 -18.36 32.40
CA HIS A 180 -24.52 -19.59 31.63
C HIS A 180 -23.10 -20.20 31.78
N LEU A 181 -22.25 -19.69 32.67
CA LEU A 181 -20.87 -20.18 32.84
C LEU A 181 -20.75 -21.58 33.48
N SER A 182 -21.80 -22.11 34.11
CA SER A 182 -21.74 -23.40 34.83
C SER A 182 -21.98 -24.63 33.95
N ASP A 183 -22.47 -24.48 32.73
CA ASP A 183 -22.83 -25.62 31.87
C ASP A 183 -21.66 -26.07 30.99
N CYS A 184 -21.48 -27.39 30.80
CA CYS A 184 -20.45 -27.95 29.91
C CYS A 184 -20.58 -27.46 28.45
N LYS A 185 -21.80 -27.11 28.02
CA LYS A 185 -22.06 -26.43 26.73
C LYS A 185 -21.38 -25.06 26.61
N SER A 186 -21.15 -24.39 27.74
CA SER A 186 -20.48 -23.09 27.83
C SER A 186 -19.00 -23.18 27.44
N LEU A 187 -18.30 -24.24 27.87
CA LEU A 187 -16.88 -24.41 27.54
C LEU A 187 -16.66 -24.62 26.03
N TYR A 188 -17.47 -25.48 25.40
CA TYR A 188 -17.41 -25.68 23.95
C TYR A 188 -17.65 -24.37 23.19
N LEU A 189 -18.64 -23.58 23.61
CA LEU A 189 -18.95 -22.30 23.00
C LEU A 189 -17.80 -21.28 23.15
N ILE A 190 -17.20 -21.18 24.33
CA ILE A 190 -16.04 -20.31 24.58
C ILE A 190 -14.88 -20.70 23.67
N VAL A 191 -14.58 -22.00 23.55
CA VAL A 191 -13.51 -22.50 22.68
C VAL A 191 -13.81 -22.20 21.21
N ALA A 192 -15.04 -22.42 20.75
CA ALA A 192 -15.46 -22.12 19.39
C ALA A 192 -15.31 -20.62 19.08
N ARG A 193 -15.76 -19.74 19.98
CA ARG A 193 -15.61 -18.28 19.84
C ARG A 193 -14.16 -17.84 19.79
N LEU A 194 -13.34 -18.28 20.74
CA LEU A 194 -11.91 -17.96 20.73
C LEU A 194 -11.24 -18.43 19.43
N THR A 195 -11.64 -19.59 18.90
CA THR A 195 -11.14 -20.09 17.61
C THR A 195 -11.53 -19.18 16.46
N LEU A 196 -12.79 -18.71 16.40
CA LEU A 196 -13.26 -17.79 15.36
C LEU A 196 -12.58 -16.42 15.46
N ILE A 197 -12.41 -15.88 16.67
CA ILE A 197 -11.69 -14.61 16.90
C ILE A 197 -10.23 -14.72 16.42
N VAL A 198 -9.54 -15.80 16.77
CA VAL A 198 -8.17 -16.04 16.31
C VAL A 198 -8.13 -16.21 14.79
N ALA A 199 -9.12 -16.85 14.19
CA ALA A 199 -9.22 -16.97 12.74
C ALA A 199 -9.42 -15.60 12.06
N ASP A 200 -10.34 -14.76 12.52
CA ASP A 200 -10.54 -13.41 11.98
C ASP A 200 -9.29 -12.53 12.17
N ALA A 201 -8.64 -12.58 13.34
CA ALA A 201 -7.40 -11.87 13.61
C ALA A 201 -6.26 -12.33 12.68
N PHE A 202 -6.19 -13.63 12.39
CA PHE A 202 -5.24 -14.20 11.44
C PHE A 202 -5.52 -13.74 10.00
N ILE A 203 -6.78 -13.77 9.56
CA ILE A 203 -7.18 -13.30 8.22
C ILE A 203 -6.85 -11.80 8.08
N LEU A 204 -7.17 -10.96 9.08
CA LEU A 204 -6.84 -9.55 9.07
C LEU A 204 -5.33 -9.32 8.97
N GLY A 205 -4.54 -10.02 9.79
CA GLY A 205 -3.08 -9.94 9.73
C GLY A 205 -2.52 -10.36 8.37
N HIS A 206 -3.12 -11.38 7.75
CA HIS A 206 -2.76 -11.87 6.42
C HIS A 206 -3.06 -10.84 5.33
N VAL A 207 -4.27 -10.29 5.34
CA VAL A 207 -4.73 -9.22 4.43
C VAL A 207 -3.84 -7.97 4.56
N TYR A 208 -3.56 -7.54 5.78
CA TYR A 208 -2.66 -6.40 6.04
C TYR A 208 -1.27 -6.63 5.46
N ALA A 209 -0.70 -7.82 5.64
CA ALA A 209 0.62 -8.17 5.11
C ALA A 209 0.69 -8.12 3.58
N ILE A 210 -0.38 -8.50 2.89
CA ILE A 210 -0.50 -8.38 1.43
C ILE A 210 -0.46 -6.90 1.03
N GLY A 211 -1.30 -6.07 1.63
CA GLY A 211 -1.38 -4.64 1.33
C GLY A 211 -0.05 -3.94 1.52
N VAL A 212 0.61 -4.19 2.65
CA VAL A 212 1.94 -3.64 2.93
C VAL A 212 2.97 -4.04 1.87
N THR A 213 2.93 -5.29 1.38
CA THR A 213 3.83 -5.76 0.33
C THR A 213 3.67 -4.90 -0.93
N TYR A 214 2.45 -4.80 -1.45
CA TYR A 214 2.25 -4.15 -2.76
C TYR A 214 2.26 -2.63 -2.68
N ILE A 215 1.72 -2.05 -1.60
CA ILE A 215 1.63 -0.60 -1.42
C ILE A 215 2.97 -0.02 -0.97
N LEU A 216 3.56 -0.52 0.11
CA LEU A 216 4.76 0.10 0.67
C LEU A 216 6.04 -0.44 0.04
N VAL A 217 6.18 -1.77 -0.05
CA VAL A 217 7.43 -2.39 -0.50
C VAL A 217 7.59 -2.32 -2.02
N VAL A 218 6.52 -2.48 -2.80
CA VAL A 218 6.60 -2.40 -4.26
C VAL A 218 6.37 -0.97 -4.76
N LEU A 219 5.18 -0.41 -4.51
CA LEU A 219 4.77 0.85 -5.11
C LEU A 219 5.51 2.06 -4.50
N LEU A 220 5.38 2.30 -3.19
CA LEU A 220 5.96 3.49 -2.54
C LEU A 220 7.48 3.47 -2.64
N THR A 221 8.11 2.35 -2.32
CA THR A 221 9.57 2.20 -2.39
C THR A 221 10.09 2.38 -3.82
N GLY A 222 9.38 1.85 -4.83
CA GLY A 222 9.74 2.05 -6.24
C GLY A 222 9.66 3.53 -6.66
N ILE A 223 8.58 4.23 -6.28
CA ILE A 223 8.42 5.67 -6.57
C ILE A 223 9.49 6.51 -5.86
N LEU A 224 9.75 6.23 -4.59
CA LEU A 224 10.78 6.93 -3.81
C LEU A 224 12.17 6.71 -4.40
N PHE A 225 12.48 5.49 -4.81
CA PHE A 225 13.74 5.17 -5.46
C PHE A 225 13.90 5.91 -6.79
N LEU A 226 12.85 5.96 -7.63
CA LEU A 226 12.85 6.75 -8.85
C LEU A 226 13.04 8.25 -8.56
N TRP A 227 12.35 8.77 -7.55
CA TRP A 227 12.47 10.16 -7.11
C TRP A 227 13.88 10.51 -6.63
N GLU A 228 14.48 9.70 -5.78
CA GLU A 228 15.84 9.92 -5.28
C GLU A 228 16.87 9.92 -6.42
N ASN A 229 16.85 8.89 -7.26
CA ASN A 229 17.75 8.80 -8.42
C ASN A 229 17.55 9.99 -9.39
N SER A 230 16.31 10.45 -9.56
CA SER A 230 16.02 11.64 -10.36
C SER A 230 16.65 12.90 -9.74
N CYS A 231 16.57 13.07 -8.42
CA CYS A 231 17.16 14.22 -7.72
C CYS A 231 18.69 14.22 -7.85
N CYS A 232 19.33 13.06 -7.64
CA CYS A 232 20.78 12.91 -7.80
C CYS A 232 21.20 13.24 -9.24
N THR A 233 20.49 12.72 -10.23
CA THR A 233 20.79 12.99 -11.65
C THR A 233 20.59 14.48 -11.99
N PHE A 234 19.53 15.12 -11.50
CA PHE A 234 19.19 16.49 -11.90
C PHE A 234 19.99 17.58 -11.19
N THR A 235 20.63 17.25 -10.06
CA THR A 235 21.50 18.18 -9.33
C THR A 235 22.92 18.24 -9.88
N GLN A 236 23.36 17.23 -10.63
CA GLN A 236 24.67 17.23 -11.29
C GLN A 236 24.72 18.26 -12.42
N LYS A 237 25.69 19.18 -12.38
CA LYS A 237 25.88 20.25 -13.39
C LYS A 237 26.08 19.68 -14.81
N ASN A 238 26.80 18.56 -14.91
CA ASN A 238 27.11 17.86 -16.15
C ASN A 238 26.43 16.49 -16.21
N ALA A 239 25.17 16.41 -15.74
CA ALA A 239 24.42 15.16 -15.74
C ALA A 239 24.40 14.52 -17.13
N ASP A 240 25.01 13.34 -17.26
CA ASP A 240 25.05 12.59 -18.52
C ASP A 240 23.63 12.26 -18.99
N LEU A 241 23.40 12.38 -20.29
CA LEU A 241 22.17 11.96 -20.95
C LEU A 241 21.90 10.46 -20.75
N ASN A 242 22.96 9.65 -20.60
CA ASN A 242 22.81 8.23 -20.27
C ASN A 242 22.20 8.02 -18.88
N SER A 243 22.51 8.88 -17.90
CA SER A 243 21.89 8.81 -16.57
C SER A 243 20.38 9.05 -16.66
N TYR A 244 19.94 9.99 -17.51
CA TYR A 244 18.51 10.19 -17.77
C TYR A 244 17.86 8.96 -18.42
N ARG A 245 18.55 8.29 -19.37
CA ARG A 245 18.04 7.05 -19.98
C ARG A 245 17.86 5.94 -18.96
N ARG A 246 18.77 5.82 -17.98
CA ARG A 246 18.62 4.86 -16.87
C ARG A 246 17.37 5.14 -16.04
N LEU A 247 17.04 6.41 -15.79
CA LEU A 247 15.79 6.78 -15.12
C LEU A 247 14.54 6.39 -15.93
N GLN A 248 14.57 6.53 -17.26
CA GLN A 248 13.45 6.10 -18.11
C GLN A 248 13.28 4.57 -18.11
N VAL A 249 14.38 3.81 -18.05
CA VAL A 249 14.30 2.35 -17.88
C VAL A 249 13.68 2.01 -16.54
N LEU A 250 14.13 2.67 -15.45
CA LEU A 250 13.56 2.46 -14.12
C LEU A 250 12.07 2.82 -14.06
N GLU A 251 11.67 3.95 -14.64
CA GLU A 251 10.26 4.34 -14.81
C GLU A 251 9.48 3.27 -15.59
N SER A 252 10.03 2.74 -16.67
CA SER A 252 9.39 1.70 -17.48
C SER A 252 9.16 0.42 -16.67
N VAL A 253 10.16 -0.04 -15.92
CA VAL A 253 10.05 -1.21 -15.03
C VAL A 253 8.99 -0.97 -13.94
N LEU A 254 9.04 0.19 -13.29
CA LEU A 254 8.08 0.55 -12.24
C LEU A 254 6.64 0.60 -12.78
N ASN A 255 6.42 1.24 -13.94
CA ASN A 255 5.11 1.28 -14.59
C ASN A 255 4.66 -0.12 -15.03
N SER A 256 5.57 -0.96 -15.51
CA SER A 256 5.26 -2.34 -15.91
C SER A 256 4.71 -3.18 -14.76
N CYS A 257 5.20 -2.94 -13.53
CA CYS A 257 4.74 -3.62 -12.32
C CYS A 257 3.41 -3.04 -11.80
N THR A 258 3.24 -1.72 -11.87
CA THR A 258 2.22 -1.00 -11.08
C THR A 258 1.02 -0.55 -11.89
N ARG A 259 1.21 -0.13 -13.15
CA ARG A 259 0.22 0.61 -13.96
C ARG A 259 -1.14 -0.08 -14.10
N HIS A 260 -1.14 -1.40 -14.28
CA HIS A 260 -2.33 -2.16 -14.67
C HIS A 260 -3.09 -2.77 -13.50
N ARG A 261 -2.45 -2.91 -12.34
CA ARG A 261 -3.04 -3.61 -11.19
C ARG A 261 -2.90 -2.83 -9.91
N ILE A 262 -1.67 -2.66 -9.43
CA ILE A 262 -1.42 -2.07 -8.11
C ILE A 262 -1.93 -0.63 -8.07
N PHE A 263 -1.61 0.16 -9.10
CA PHE A 263 -1.93 1.57 -9.13
C PHE A 263 -3.45 1.85 -9.18
N PRO A 264 -4.23 1.24 -10.10
CA PRO A 264 -5.68 1.43 -10.11
C PRO A 264 -6.36 1.02 -8.80
N ILE A 265 -5.92 -0.09 -8.18
CA ILE A 265 -6.46 -0.54 -6.89
C ILE A 265 -6.19 0.49 -5.79
N VAL A 266 -4.96 1.03 -5.71
CA VAL A 266 -4.63 2.06 -4.70
C VAL A 266 -5.38 3.37 -4.98
N ALA A 267 -5.43 3.79 -6.24
CA ALA A 267 -6.07 5.05 -6.64
C ALA A 267 -7.59 5.04 -6.46
N LEU A 268 -8.23 3.87 -6.52
CA LEU A 268 -9.64 3.70 -6.19
C LEU A 268 -9.85 3.42 -4.71
N GLY A 269 -9.07 2.50 -4.15
CA GLY A 269 -9.28 1.97 -2.81
C GLY A 269 -9.01 2.97 -1.70
N PHE A 270 -7.92 3.73 -1.78
CA PHE A 270 -7.62 4.73 -0.75
C PHE A 270 -8.70 5.80 -0.64
N PRO A 271 -9.15 6.45 -1.74
CA PRO A 271 -10.27 7.39 -1.67
C PRO A 271 -11.56 6.76 -1.14
N THR A 272 -11.93 5.57 -1.60
CA THR A 272 -13.15 4.90 -1.13
C THR A 272 -13.10 4.64 0.38
N VAL A 273 -11.98 4.10 0.87
CA VAL A 273 -11.79 3.84 2.31
C VAL A 273 -11.80 5.15 3.11
N GLN A 274 -11.08 6.18 2.67
CA GLN A 274 -11.08 7.50 3.32
C GLN A 274 -12.48 8.12 3.42
N ILE A 275 -13.26 8.08 2.33
CA ILE A 275 -14.62 8.64 2.31
C ILE A 275 -15.50 7.95 3.35
N LEU A 276 -15.45 6.61 3.39
CA LEU A 276 -16.25 5.81 4.31
C LEU A 276 -15.78 5.95 5.75
N ASP A 277 -14.47 5.99 6.00
CA ASP A 277 -13.89 6.22 7.33
C ASP A 277 -14.36 7.56 7.89
N VAL A 278 -14.18 8.66 7.15
CA VAL A 278 -14.57 10.01 7.63
C VAL A 278 -16.08 10.11 7.78
N PHE A 279 -16.86 9.53 6.87
CA PHE A 279 -18.31 9.46 6.98
C PHE A 279 -18.74 8.76 8.29
N LEU A 280 -18.19 7.58 8.59
CA LEU A 280 -18.49 6.84 9.82
C LEU A 280 -18.05 7.61 11.06
N LEU A 281 -16.85 8.19 11.04
CA LEU A 281 -16.32 9.02 12.12
C LEU A 281 -17.21 10.22 12.42
N ILE A 282 -17.67 10.97 11.42
CA ILE A 282 -18.53 12.13 11.66
C ILE A 282 -19.92 11.70 12.12
N ARG A 283 -20.54 10.77 11.38
CA ARG A 283 -21.96 10.42 11.58
C ARG A 283 -22.23 9.61 12.84
N TYR A 284 -21.33 8.70 13.19
CA TYR A 284 -21.59 7.68 14.22
C TYR A 284 -20.64 7.75 15.42
N HIS A 285 -19.83 8.81 15.60
CA HIS A 285 -18.85 8.87 16.70
C HIS A 285 -19.43 8.64 18.09
N GLU A 286 -20.63 9.14 18.38
CA GLU A 286 -21.25 9.02 19.72
C GLU A 286 -21.68 7.58 20.05
N GLY A 287 -22.05 6.79 19.03
CA GLY A 287 -22.50 5.40 19.20
C GLY A 287 -21.38 4.37 19.00
N MET A 288 -20.18 4.80 18.61
CA MET A 288 -19.07 3.90 18.32
C MET A 288 -18.28 3.52 19.56
N ASN A 289 -17.99 2.23 19.68
CA ASN A 289 -17.04 1.74 20.67
C ASN A 289 -15.65 2.34 20.46
N TYR A 290 -14.96 2.70 21.54
CA TYR A 290 -13.64 3.34 21.48
C TYR A 290 -12.61 2.53 20.69
N SER A 291 -12.67 1.19 20.75
CA SER A 291 -11.79 0.31 19.96
C SER A 291 -12.02 0.47 18.46
N LEU A 292 -13.28 0.51 18.02
CA LEU A 292 -13.63 0.72 16.61
C LEU A 292 -13.24 2.13 16.16
N LEU A 293 -13.56 3.15 16.97
CA LEU A 293 -13.18 4.54 16.72
C LEU A 293 -11.66 4.69 16.53
N PHE A 294 -10.87 4.07 17.41
CA PHE A 294 -9.42 4.07 17.31
C PHE A 294 -8.92 3.41 16.02
N MET A 295 -9.47 2.23 15.67
CA MET A 295 -9.11 1.55 14.43
C MET A 295 -9.41 2.41 13.19
N LEU A 296 -10.57 3.06 13.13
CA LEU A 296 -10.95 3.95 12.02
C LEU A 296 -10.02 5.17 11.92
N ILE A 297 -9.67 5.80 13.04
CA ILE A 297 -8.74 6.95 13.06
C ILE A 297 -7.35 6.54 12.55
N VAL A 298 -6.82 5.40 13.03
CA VAL A 298 -5.52 4.89 12.61
C VAL A 298 -5.55 4.50 11.12
N GLN A 299 -6.60 3.81 10.67
CA GLN A 299 -6.81 3.42 9.28
C GLN A 299 -6.88 4.65 8.36
N TYR A 300 -7.73 5.63 8.66
CA TYR A 300 -7.83 6.87 7.91
C TYR A 300 -6.47 7.58 7.82
N SER A 301 -5.79 7.72 8.96
CA SER A 301 -4.47 8.37 9.03
C SER A 301 -3.43 7.65 8.17
N GLN A 302 -3.41 6.31 8.21
CA GLN A 302 -2.52 5.50 7.40
C GLN A 302 -2.83 5.66 5.91
N CYS A 303 -4.10 5.57 5.50
CA CYS A 303 -4.54 5.76 4.12
C CYS A 303 -4.17 7.16 3.60
N PHE A 304 -4.44 8.21 4.37
CA PHE A 304 -4.10 9.60 4.04
C PHE A 304 -2.61 9.85 3.88
N VAL A 305 -1.78 9.37 4.82
CA VAL A 305 -0.33 9.56 4.74
C VAL A 305 0.23 8.77 3.54
N CYS A 306 -0.22 7.53 3.33
CA CYS A 306 0.24 6.70 2.22
C CYS A 306 -0.18 7.29 0.87
N SER A 307 -1.46 7.65 0.69
CA SER A 307 -1.98 8.25 -0.55
C SER A 307 -1.20 9.54 -0.88
N SER A 308 -1.09 10.44 0.10
CA SER A 308 -0.41 11.72 -0.06
C SER A 308 1.04 11.54 -0.44
N MET A 309 1.79 10.67 0.25
CA MET A 309 3.19 10.41 -0.09
C MET A 309 3.33 9.87 -1.52
N LEU A 310 2.55 8.85 -1.89
CA LEU A 310 2.59 8.23 -3.21
C LEU A 310 2.41 9.28 -4.33
N PHE A 311 1.34 10.05 -4.25
CA PHE A 311 1.00 11.03 -5.28
C PHE A 311 1.94 12.24 -5.29
N ILE A 312 2.39 12.73 -4.13
CA ILE A 312 3.34 13.84 -4.04
C ILE A 312 4.69 13.46 -4.67
N PHE A 313 5.24 12.28 -4.35
CA PHE A 313 6.53 11.87 -4.91
C PHE A 313 6.43 11.59 -6.41
N ALA A 314 5.33 10.99 -6.87
CA ALA A 314 5.08 10.78 -8.29
C ALA A 314 5.00 12.11 -9.05
N GLY A 315 4.24 13.08 -8.55
CA GLY A 315 4.16 14.42 -9.13
C GLY A 315 5.50 15.16 -9.13
N LYS A 316 6.31 15.00 -8.08
CA LYS A 316 7.66 15.56 -8.01
C LYS A 316 8.60 14.96 -9.05
N VAL A 317 8.55 13.65 -9.30
CA VAL A 317 9.33 12.99 -10.38
C VAL A 317 9.01 13.65 -11.72
N TYR A 318 7.72 13.81 -12.03
CA TYR A 318 7.28 14.44 -13.26
C TYR A 318 7.78 15.89 -13.39
N THR A 319 7.48 16.73 -12.40
CA THR A 319 7.85 18.16 -12.40
C THR A 319 9.36 18.38 -12.48
N ASN A 320 10.14 17.58 -11.73
CA ASN A 320 11.59 17.64 -11.77
C ASN A 320 12.13 17.28 -13.16
N SER A 321 11.58 16.23 -13.78
CA SER A 321 12.02 15.78 -15.10
C SER A 321 11.69 16.80 -16.20
N VAL A 322 10.51 17.43 -16.17
CA VAL A 322 10.11 18.50 -17.10
C VAL A 322 11.03 19.71 -16.94
N THR A 323 11.26 20.13 -15.69
CA THR A 323 12.12 21.29 -15.38
C THR A 323 13.55 21.05 -15.85
N TRP A 324 14.11 19.87 -15.59
CA TRP A 324 15.46 19.51 -16.01
C TRP A 324 15.59 19.47 -17.54
N LEU A 325 14.66 18.79 -18.24
CA LEU A 325 14.64 18.74 -19.70
C LEU A 325 14.50 20.14 -20.31
N GLY A 326 13.64 20.99 -19.74
CA GLY A 326 13.46 22.37 -20.17
C GLY A 326 14.73 23.21 -20.01
N LYS A 327 15.45 23.06 -18.88
CA LYS A 327 16.75 23.72 -18.65
C LYS A 327 17.80 23.23 -19.64
N ARG A 328 17.91 21.91 -19.86
CA ARG A 328 18.87 21.33 -20.82
C ARG A 328 18.61 21.78 -22.26
N LYS A 329 17.35 21.78 -22.70
CA LYS A 329 16.97 22.30 -24.03
C LYS A 329 17.39 23.77 -24.22
N ARG A 330 17.23 24.61 -23.20
CA ARG A 330 17.69 26.01 -23.22
C ARG A 330 19.21 26.14 -23.30
N VAL A 331 19.96 25.29 -22.60
CA VAL A 331 21.44 25.28 -22.66
C VAL A 331 21.93 24.90 -24.06
N VAL A 332 21.39 23.83 -24.64
CA VAL A 332 21.76 23.38 -26.00
C VAL A 332 21.36 24.39 -27.07
N ALA A 333 20.25 25.11 -26.89
CA ALA A 333 19.88 26.22 -27.78
C ALA A 333 20.86 27.41 -27.68
N LYS A 334 21.31 27.77 -26.47
CA LYS A 334 22.29 28.85 -26.28
C LYS A 334 23.69 28.49 -26.79
N MET A 335 24.04 27.21 -26.78
CA MET A 335 25.33 26.74 -27.27
C MET A 335 25.54 27.02 -28.75
N GLU A 336 24.54 27.41 -29.55
CA GLU A 336 24.63 27.66 -31.00
C GLU A 336 25.77 28.59 -31.46
N ARG A 337 26.37 29.42 -30.58
CA ARG A 337 27.32 30.47 -30.99
C ARG A 337 28.82 30.11 -31.05
N GLY A 338 29.32 28.97 -30.53
CA GLY A 338 30.77 28.64 -30.68
C GLY A 338 31.22 27.22 -30.33
N GLY A 339 31.20 26.26 -31.28
CA GLY A 339 31.35 24.82 -31.01
C GLY A 339 30.89 23.97 -32.20
N SER A 340 31.32 22.70 -32.24
CA SER A 340 31.12 21.81 -33.41
C SER A 340 29.64 21.63 -33.77
N ASN A 341 29.30 21.88 -35.03
CA ASN A 341 27.92 21.75 -35.54
C ASN A 341 27.37 20.31 -35.47
N VAL A 342 28.24 19.29 -35.44
CA VAL A 342 27.83 17.88 -35.47
C VAL A 342 27.33 17.43 -34.10
N GLU A 343 28.11 17.63 -33.04
CA GLU A 343 27.77 17.21 -31.67
C GLU A 343 26.46 17.84 -31.20
N ARG A 344 26.26 19.13 -31.51
CA ARG A 344 25.01 19.84 -31.18
C ARG A 344 23.79 19.27 -31.87
N LYS A 345 23.91 18.89 -33.15
CA LYS A 345 22.80 18.28 -33.90
C LYS A 345 22.44 16.93 -33.28
N VAL A 346 23.45 16.15 -32.88
CA VAL A 346 23.25 14.86 -32.19
C VAL A 346 22.58 15.08 -30.83
N GLU A 347 23.09 15.99 -29.99
CA GLU A 347 22.56 16.27 -28.66
C GLU A 347 21.12 16.81 -28.73
N ARG A 348 20.82 17.70 -29.69
CA ARG A 348 19.46 18.22 -29.90
C ARG A 348 18.50 17.11 -30.31
N LYS A 349 18.89 16.23 -31.24
CA LYS A 349 18.07 15.08 -31.65
C LYS A 349 17.84 14.15 -30.45
N PHE A 350 18.88 13.91 -29.66
CA PHE A 350 18.78 13.09 -28.46
C PHE A 350 17.82 13.70 -27.43
N LEU A 351 17.96 14.98 -27.08
CA LEU A 351 17.05 15.68 -26.16
C LEU A 351 15.60 15.73 -26.68
N ARG A 352 15.39 15.75 -28.00
CA ARG A 352 14.04 15.67 -28.59
C ARG A 352 13.41 14.28 -28.41
N SER A 353 14.23 13.24 -28.33
CA SER A 353 13.79 11.86 -28.07
C SER A 353 13.52 11.56 -26.59
N LEU A 354 13.92 12.46 -25.67
CA LEU A 354 13.65 12.29 -24.24
C LEU A 354 12.26 12.81 -23.89
N ALA A 355 11.40 11.91 -23.44
CA ALA A 355 10.14 12.23 -22.79
C ALA A 355 10.35 12.46 -21.28
N PRO A 356 9.58 13.37 -20.65
CA PRO A 356 9.51 13.49 -19.20
C PRO A 356 9.14 12.17 -18.53
N LEU A 357 9.63 11.96 -17.31
CA LEU A 357 9.34 10.77 -16.53
C LEU A 357 7.89 10.83 -16.04
N LYS A 358 7.07 9.84 -16.38
CA LYS A 358 5.64 9.77 -16.07
C LYS A 358 5.29 8.45 -15.39
N LEU A 359 4.67 8.54 -14.21
CA LEU A 359 4.06 7.37 -13.58
C LEU A 359 2.61 7.28 -14.01
N TRP A 360 2.28 6.18 -14.67
CA TRP A 360 1.00 5.96 -15.33
C TRP A 360 0.03 5.19 -14.43
N PHE A 361 -1.23 5.61 -14.46
CA PHE A 361 -2.35 4.88 -13.89
C PHE A 361 -3.42 4.70 -14.98
N GLY A 362 -3.58 3.45 -15.46
CA GLY A 362 -4.42 3.20 -16.64
C GLY A 362 -3.95 4.00 -17.86
N SER A 363 -4.82 4.91 -18.35
CA SER A 363 -4.55 5.82 -19.47
C SER A 363 -4.00 7.20 -19.04
N ASN A 364 -4.02 7.52 -17.75
CA ASN A 364 -3.62 8.82 -17.22
C ASN A 364 -2.24 8.75 -16.54
N PHE A 365 -1.67 9.89 -16.17
CA PHE A 365 -0.42 9.98 -15.42
C PHE A 365 -0.57 10.92 -14.22
N MET A 366 0.26 10.72 -13.20
CA MET A 366 0.23 11.55 -12.00
C MET A 366 0.95 12.89 -12.18
N ASP A 367 0.23 13.94 -11.79
CA ASP A 367 0.64 15.33 -11.72
C ASP A 367 0.92 15.71 -10.25
N THR A 368 1.66 16.78 -10.02
CA THR A 368 1.77 17.48 -8.73
C THR A 368 0.41 17.89 -8.13
N LEU A 369 -0.62 18.14 -8.95
CA LEU A 369 -1.97 18.48 -8.51
C LEU A 369 -2.86 17.26 -8.19
N THR A 370 -2.48 16.06 -8.64
CA THR A 370 -3.24 14.84 -8.37
C THR A 370 -3.59 14.60 -6.89
N PRO A 371 -2.67 14.74 -5.90
CA PRO A 371 -3.04 14.52 -4.50
C PRO A 371 -4.12 15.49 -4.03
N LEU A 372 -4.04 16.77 -4.42
CA LEU A 372 -5.01 17.78 -4.01
C LEU A 372 -6.40 17.49 -4.60
N VAL A 373 -6.46 17.09 -5.87
CA VAL A 373 -7.72 16.72 -6.53
C VAL A 373 -8.36 15.50 -5.88
N ILE A 374 -7.56 14.49 -5.51
CA ILE A 374 -8.05 13.28 -4.85
C ILE A 374 -8.60 13.62 -3.46
N GLU A 375 -7.87 14.37 -2.64
CA GLU A 375 -8.34 14.72 -1.30
C GLU A 375 -9.58 15.64 -1.35
N GLN A 376 -9.62 16.59 -2.30
CA GLN A 376 -10.83 17.39 -2.54
C GLN A 376 -12.02 16.50 -2.92
N PHE A 377 -11.81 15.50 -3.79
CA PHE A 377 -12.83 14.53 -4.14
C PHE A 377 -13.32 13.75 -2.90
N CYS A 378 -12.41 13.25 -2.05
CA CYS A 378 -12.77 12.54 -0.82
C CYS A 378 -13.64 13.40 0.12
N ILE A 379 -13.26 14.66 0.33
CA ILE A 379 -14.02 15.60 1.17
C ILE A 379 -15.41 15.85 0.59
N LEU A 380 -15.51 16.16 -0.72
CA LEU A 380 -16.78 16.44 -1.37
C LEU A 380 -17.73 15.24 -1.36
N GLN A 381 -17.23 14.03 -1.61
CA GLN A 381 -18.05 12.82 -1.55
C GLN A 381 -18.52 12.52 -0.13
N THR A 382 -17.67 12.78 0.87
CA THR A 382 -18.06 12.63 2.28
C THR A 382 -19.17 13.61 2.65
N ILE A 383 -19.07 14.88 2.26
CA ILE A 383 -20.12 15.88 2.45
C ILE A 383 -21.42 15.44 1.77
N ASN A 384 -21.35 14.96 0.52
CA ASN A 384 -22.53 14.47 -0.19
C ASN A 384 -23.20 13.27 0.52
N LEU A 385 -22.42 12.32 1.03
CA LEU A 385 -22.95 11.19 1.81
C LEU A 385 -23.61 11.64 3.12
N LEU A 386 -23.06 12.66 3.78
CA LEU A 386 -23.65 13.24 4.98
C LEU A 386 -24.95 14.00 4.70
N LEU A 387 -25.09 14.64 3.52
CA LEU A 387 -26.29 15.38 3.14
C LEU A 387 -27.42 14.50 2.62
N LEU A 388 -27.13 13.29 2.11
CA LEU A 388 -28.12 12.35 1.59
C LEU A 388 -28.84 11.53 2.68
N GLN A 389 -28.35 11.55 3.91
CA GLN A 389 -28.94 10.88 5.07
C GLN A 389 -29.69 11.87 5.96
#